data_AF-A0A6P2A1S2-F1
#
_entry.id   AF-A0A6P2A1S2-F1
#
_cell.length_a   1.000
_cell.length_b   1.000
_cell.length_c   1.000
_cell.angle_alpha   90.00
_cell.angle_beta   90.00
_cell.angle_gamma   90.00
#
_symmetry.space_group_name_H-M   'P 1'
#
loop_
_entity.id
_entity.type
_entity.pdbx_description
1 polymer ?
#
loop_
_entity_poly.entity_id
_entity_poly.type
_entity_poly.pdbx_seq_one_letter_code
_entity_poly.pdbx_strand_id
1 'polypeptide(L)'
;MSQSGQPAYRRILLKLSGEAFMGAQDYGVDPDVLDQVAGEVAELSGLGVEIGIVIGGGNIFRGAGLAEGGMDRVTGDHMGMLATVINALALQ
;
A
#
# COMPACT_ATOMS: atom_id res chain seq x y z
N MET A 1 7.03 30.07 16.79
CA MET A 1 6.24 30.34 15.58
C MET A 1 6.51 29.23 14.58
N SER A 2 5.53 28.34 14.38
CA SER A 2 5.40 27.49 13.19
C SER A 2 3.91 27.51 12.90
N GLN A 3 3.53 28.02 11.73
CA GLN A 3 2.13 27.98 11.31
C GLN A 3 1.78 26.51 11.12
N SER A 4 0.92 25.97 11.98
CA SER A 4 0.15 24.77 11.66
C SER A 4 -0.79 25.13 10.51
N GLY A 5 -0.25 25.10 9.29
CA GLY A 5 -1.00 25.36 8.07
C GLY A 5 -2.12 24.35 7.98
N GLN A 6 -3.35 24.84 7.77
CA GLN A 6 -4.46 23.96 7.49
C GLN A 6 -4.10 23.05 6.30
N PRO A 7 -4.47 21.75 6.35
CA PRO A 7 -4.21 20.84 5.23
C PRO A 7 -4.74 21.44 3.93
N ALA A 8 -3.93 21.40 2.87
CA ALA A 8 -4.32 21.92 1.55
C ALA A 8 -5.54 21.18 0.97
N TYR A 9 -5.77 19.93 1.39
CA TYR A 9 -6.87 19.09 0.95
C TYR A 9 -7.66 18.57 2.14
N ARG A 10 -8.98 18.64 2.02
CA ARG A 10 -9.90 18.01 2.98
C ARG A 10 -9.98 16.49 2.81
N ARG A 11 -9.90 16.00 1.58
CA ARG A 11 -10.03 14.58 1.24
C ARG A 11 -9.02 14.18 0.18
N ILE A 12 -8.39 13.03 0.37
CA ILE A 12 -7.42 12.46 -0.58
C ILE A 12 -7.70 10.98 -0.86
N LEU A 13 -7.23 10.51 -2.01
CA LEU A 13 -7.08 9.10 -2.31
C LEU A 13 -5.58 8.79 -2.38
N LEU A 14 -5.05 8.16 -1.33
CA LEU A 14 -3.65 7.81 -1.20
C LEU A 14 -3.38 6.47 -1.87
N LYS A 15 -2.64 6.49 -2.98
CA LYS A 15 -2.19 5.25 -3.64
C LYS A 15 -0.82 4.85 -3.13
N LEU A 16 -0.73 3.67 -2.52
CA LEU A 16 0.50 3.04 -2.07
C LEU A 16 0.92 1.93 -3.06
N SER A 17 2.22 1.86 -3.38
CA SER A 17 2.77 0.67 -4.05
C SER A 17 2.86 -0.46 -3.02
N GLY A 18 2.49 -1.69 -3.40
CA GLY A 18 2.74 -2.84 -2.53
C GLY A 18 4.23 -3.01 -2.23
N GLU A 19 5.10 -2.66 -3.18
CA GLU A 19 6.56 -2.67 -3.00
C GLU A 19 7.04 -1.76 -1.88
N ALA A 20 6.29 -0.70 -1.57
CA ALA A 20 6.64 0.20 -0.49
C ALA A 20 6.62 -0.54 0.86
N PHE A 21 5.85 -1.63 0.99
CA PHE A 21 5.78 -2.40 2.23
C PHE A 21 6.93 -3.40 2.39
N MET A 22 7.82 -3.58 1.41
CA MET A 22 8.91 -4.56 1.54
C MET A 22 10.08 -4.05 2.38
N GLY A 23 10.19 -2.74 2.62
CA GLY A 23 11.35 -2.17 3.30
C GLY A 23 12.65 -2.51 2.59
N ALA A 24 13.59 -3.13 3.30
CA ALA A 24 14.85 -3.63 2.76
C ALA A 24 14.77 -5.07 2.23
N GLN A 25 13.59 -5.70 2.28
CA GLN A 25 13.36 -7.08 1.86
C GLN A 25 13.09 -7.16 0.36
N ASP A 26 13.41 -8.30 -0.25
CA ASP A 26 13.14 -8.54 -1.67
C ASP A 26 11.68 -8.96 -1.96
N TYR A 27 10.96 -9.38 -0.91
CA TYR A 27 9.60 -9.92 -0.99
C TYR A 27 8.88 -9.82 0.36
N GLY A 28 7.55 -9.69 0.33
CA GLY A 28 6.71 -9.78 1.53
C GLY A 28 6.35 -8.43 2.13
N VAL A 29 6.22 -8.38 3.45
CA VAL A 29 5.75 -7.21 4.19
C VAL A 29 6.63 -7.00 5.41
N ASP A 30 7.21 -5.81 5.50
CA ASP A 30 8.04 -5.36 6.60
C ASP A 30 7.16 -4.64 7.65
N PRO A 31 7.05 -5.19 8.86
CA PRO A 31 6.25 -4.59 9.93
C PRO A 31 6.67 -3.16 10.28
N ASP A 32 7.97 -2.85 10.24
CA ASP A 32 8.46 -1.53 10.63
C ASP A 32 8.00 -0.46 9.63
N VAL A 33 7.93 -0.81 8.34
CA VAL A 33 7.42 0.10 7.30
C VAL A 33 5.92 0.24 7.38
N LEU A 34 5.18 -0.83 7.70
CA LEU A 34 3.75 -0.73 7.95
C LEU A 34 3.44 0.20 9.11
N ASP A 35 4.13 0.05 10.24
CA ASP A 35 3.95 0.89 11.42
C ASP A 35 4.24 2.36 11.11
N GLN A 36 5.29 2.62 10.33
CA GLN A 36 5.59 3.97 9.87
C GLN A 36 4.45 4.56 9.02
N VAL A 37 3.99 3.84 8.00
CA VAL A 37 2.93 4.30 7.10
C VAL A 37 1.62 4.50 7.86
N ALA A 38 1.28 3.58 8.77
CA ALA A 38 0.11 3.69 9.62
C ALA A 38 0.17 4.95 10.51
N GLY A 39 1.35 5.24 11.07
CA GLY A 39 1.60 6.46 11.85
C GLY A 39 1.38 7.75 11.05
N GLU A 40 1.92 7.81 9.83
CA GLU A 40 1.75 8.97 8.93
C GLU A 40 0.28 9.17 8.53
N VAL A 41 -0.45 8.08 8.24
CA VAL A 41 -1.89 8.13 7.95
C VAL A 41 -2.69 8.59 9.17
N ALA A 42 -2.33 8.10 10.36
CA ALA A 42 -2.98 8.50 11.61
C ALA A 42 -2.76 9.98 11.92
N GLU A 43 -1.57 10.53 11.65
CA GLU A 43 -1.28 11.96 11.78
C GLU A 43 -2.19 12.79 10.87
N LEU A 44 -2.28 12.44 9.58
CA LEU A 44 -3.14 13.13 8.62
C LEU A 44 -4.63 13.04 9.01
N SER A 45 -5.07 11.89 9.50
CA SER A 45 -6.43 11.71 10.02
C SER A 45 -6.68 12.58 11.25
N GLY A 46 -5.71 12.69 12.16
CA GLY A 46 -5.75 13.58 13.33
C GLY A 46 -5.85 15.06 12.97
N LEU A 47 -5.37 15.46 11.79
CA LEU A 47 -5.55 16.79 11.22
C LEU A 47 -6.93 17.02 10.57
N GLY A 48 -7.81 16.01 10.60
CA GLY A 48 -9.16 16.07 10.02
C GLY A 48 -9.22 15.79 8.52
N VAL A 49 -8.15 15.25 7.92
CA VAL A 49 -8.14 14.84 6.52
C VAL A 49 -8.88 13.52 6.36
N GLU A 50 -9.79 13.45 5.39
CA GLU A 50 -10.51 12.23 5.02
C GLU A 50 -9.67 11.44 4.00
N ILE A 51 -9.26 10.21 4.34
CA ILE A 51 -8.27 9.46 3.57
C ILE A 51 -8.90 8.16 3.06
N GLY A 52 -8.95 8.01 1.73
CA GLY A 52 -9.12 6.69 1.10
C GLY A 52 -7.76 6.14 0.72
N ILE A 53 -7.54 4.83 0.88
CA ILE A 53 -6.25 4.19 0.55
C ILE A 53 -6.46 3.15 -0.55
N VAL A 54 -5.58 3.16 -1.56
CA VAL A 54 -5.47 2.14 -2.60
C VAL A 54 -4.09 1.50 -2.52
N ILE A 55 -4.01 0.19 -2.32
CA ILE A 55 -2.74 -0.51 -2.12
C ILE A 55 -2.49 -1.48 -3.27
N GLY A 56 -1.29 -1.45 -3.84
CA GLY A 56 -0.85 -2.45 -4.83
C GLY A 56 -0.41 -3.77 -4.19
N GLY A 57 -0.28 -4.84 -4.98
CA GLY A 57 0.10 -6.19 -4.50
C GLY A 57 1.48 -6.68 -4.94
N GLY A 58 2.31 -5.80 -5.53
CA GLY A 58 3.56 -6.17 -6.21
C GLY A 58 4.65 -6.78 -5.32
N ASN A 59 4.54 -6.61 -4.00
CA ASN A 59 5.40 -7.23 -3.00
C ASN A 59 5.07 -8.70 -2.71
N ILE A 60 3.86 -9.16 -3.04
CA ILE A 60 3.41 -10.54 -2.83
C ILE A 60 3.25 -11.26 -4.17
N PHE A 61 2.81 -10.55 -5.20
CA PHE A 61 2.58 -11.14 -6.52
C PHE A 61 2.95 -10.18 -7.64
N ARG A 62 3.85 -10.63 -8.53
CA ARG A 62 4.23 -9.91 -9.76
C ARG A 62 3.80 -10.71 -10.98
N GLY A 63 2.69 -10.31 -11.61
CA GLY A 63 2.15 -11.01 -12.78
C GLY A 63 3.15 -11.18 -13.93
N ALA A 64 4.08 -10.24 -14.10
CA ALA A 64 5.11 -10.32 -15.14
C ALA A 64 6.09 -11.49 -14.95
N GLY A 65 6.46 -11.83 -13.70
CA GLY A 65 7.43 -12.90 -13.44
C GLY A 65 6.86 -14.32 -13.59
N LEU A 66 5.54 -14.46 -13.61
CA LEU A 66 4.86 -15.76 -13.68
C LEU A 66 4.28 -16.08 -15.05
N ALA A 67 4.07 -15.06 -15.89
CA ALA A 67 3.82 -15.29 -17.31
C ALA A 67 4.99 -16.05 -17.97
N GLU A 68 6.23 -15.83 -17.52
CA GLU A 68 7.41 -16.61 -17.92
C GLU A 68 7.37 -18.07 -17.43
N GLY A 69 6.67 -18.34 -16.32
CA GLY A 69 6.48 -19.67 -15.74
C GLY A 69 5.32 -20.48 -16.32
N GLY A 70 4.65 -19.99 -17.37
CA GLY A 70 3.52 -20.67 -18.02
C GLY A 70 2.15 -20.47 -17.35
N MET A 71 2.04 -19.49 -16.45
CA MET A 71 0.77 -19.15 -15.79
C MET A 71 -0.15 -18.39 -16.74
N ASP A 72 -1.45 -18.74 -16.75
CA ASP A 72 -2.47 -17.98 -17.45
C ASP A 72 -2.57 -16.55 -16.89
N ARG A 73 -2.60 -15.56 -17.79
CA ARG A 73 -2.56 -14.14 -17.42
C ARG A 73 -3.72 -13.72 -16.53
N VAL A 74 -4.94 -14.20 -16.80
CA VAL A 74 -6.13 -13.85 -16.00
C VAL A 74 -6.00 -14.40 -14.58
N THR A 75 -5.51 -15.63 -14.46
CA THR A 75 -5.20 -16.23 -13.15
C THR A 75 -4.16 -15.41 -12.40
N GLY A 76 -3.10 -14.95 -13.08
CA GLY A 76 -2.10 -14.06 -12.49
C GLY A 76 -2.69 -12.73 -12.02
N ASP A 77 -3.57 -12.10 -12.80
CA ASP A 77 -4.23 -10.85 -12.40
C ASP A 77 -5.12 -11.06 -11.17
N HIS A 78 -5.84 -12.18 -11.07
CA HIS A 78 -6.61 -12.54 -9.87
C HIS A 78 -5.72 -12.69 -8.64
N MET A 79 -4.58 -13.37 -8.76
CA MET A 79 -3.62 -13.51 -7.66
C MET A 79 -3.06 -12.14 -7.25
N GLY A 80 -2.79 -11.26 -8.22
CA GLY A 80 -2.40 -9.87 -7.96
C GLY A 80 -3.47 -9.09 -7.20
N MET A 81 -4.75 -9.26 -7.52
CA MET A 81 -5.85 -8.64 -6.77
C MET A 81 -6.00 -9.23 -5.36
N LEU A 82 -5.74 -10.52 -5.15
CA LEU A 82 -5.73 -11.08 -3.79
C LEU A 82 -4.55 -10.54 -2.96
N ALA A 83 -3.41 -10.31 -3.59
CA ALA A 83 -2.26 -9.67 -2.94
C ALA A 83 -2.58 -8.25 -2.44
N THR A 84 -3.40 -7.46 -3.16
CA THR A 84 -3.83 -6.15 -2.66
C THR A 84 -4.71 -6.26 -1.42
N VAL A 85 -5.57 -7.29 -1.35
CA VAL A 85 -6.40 -7.57 -0.17
C VAL A 85 -5.55 -7.97 1.03
N ILE A 86 -4.52 -8.80 0.83
CA ILE A 86 -3.58 -9.17 1.90
C ILE A 86 -2.88 -7.94 2.47
N ASN A 87 -2.38 -7.05 1.61
CA ASN A 87 -1.75 -5.81 2.07
C ASN A 87 -2.71 -4.86 2.78
N ALA A 88 -3.98 -4.81 2.36
CA ALA A 88 -5.00 -4.02 3.05
C ALA A 88 -5.28 -4.56 4.46
N LEU A 89 -5.29 -5.88 4.64
CA LEU A 89 -5.42 -6.50 5.96
C LEU A 89 -4.18 -6.26 6.83
N ALA A 90 -2.99 -6.20 6.21
CA ALA A 90 -1.75 -5.98 6.94
C ALA A 90 -1.62 -4.54 7.48
N LEU A 91 -2.18 -3.55 6.78
CA LEU A 91 -2.18 -2.14 7.21
C LEU A 91 -3.30 -1.79 8.23
N GLN A 92 -4.29 -2.68 8.42
CA GLN A 92 -5.51 -2.40 9.19
C GLN A 92 -5.26 -2.00 10.65
#